data_AF-A0A382X979-F1
#
_entry.id   AF-A0A382X979-F1
#
_cell.length_a   1.000
_cell.length_b   1.000
_cell.length_c   1.000
_cell.angle_alpha   90.00
_cell.angle_beta   90.00
_cell.angle_gamma   90.00
#
_symmetry.space_group_name_H-M   'P 1'
#
loop_
_entity.id
_entity.type
_entity.pdbx_description
1 polymer ?
#
loop_
_entity_poly.entity_id
_entity_poly.type
_entity_poly.pdbx_seq_one_letter_code
_entity_poly.pdbx_strand_id
1 'polypeptide(L)'
;EGISELLLEPGKIEREPGESAMSGARNLADNISDLKAQVAANQRGIDLLLEMVDHYSLQTVQAYMKYIQENAEQAVRSMLQNLSLREGMDELDSLEAIDHLDDGSPIALKITIDRKDGSAVFDFSGTGPELWGNLNAPLAVTNSAILYGLRCLIRQDIPLNQGCLNPIRVIVPPGTLLSPSEKAGVVGGNVLTSQRVTDVIFRAFHASAASQGCTNNFTFGNHRFGYYETIGGGSGAGDSWHGTSGVHTHMTNTRITDPEILERRFPVMLR
;
A
#
# COMPACT_ATOMS: atom_id res chain seq x y z
N GLU A 1 -26.22 2.24 -18.22
CA GLU A 1 -27.23 1.93 -17.19
C GLU A 1 -26.74 0.82 -16.26
N GLY A 2 -26.29 -0.35 -16.75
CA GLY A 2 -25.86 -1.46 -15.88
C GLY A 2 -24.78 -1.16 -14.82
N ILE A 3 -23.75 -0.34 -15.09
CA ILE A 3 -22.75 0.03 -14.06
C ILE A 3 -23.40 0.83 -12.91
N SER A 4 -24.34 1.70 -13.23
CA SER A 4 -25.04 2.50 -12.21
C SER A 4 -25.92 1.62 -11.33
N GLU A 5 -26.57 0.60 -11.90
CA GLU A 5 -27.33 -0.39 -11.14
C GLU A 5 -26.42 -1.16 -10.19
N LEU A 6 -25.28 -1.68 -10.69
CA LEU A 6 -24.30 -2.39 -9.88
C LEU A 6 -23.74 -1.53 -8.73
N LEU A 7 -23.51 -0.24 -8.96
CA LEU A 7 -23.04 0.67 -7.91
C LEU A 7 -24.11 0.97 -6.86
N LEU A 8 -25.39 0.97 -7.25
CA LEU A 8 -26.52 1.21 -6.35
C LEU A 8 -27.00 -0.06 -5.65
N GLU A 9 -26.58 -1.24 -6.11
CA GLU A 9 -26.92 -2.51 -5.46
C GLU A 9 -26.51 -2.48 -3.98
N PRO A 10 -27.41 -2.91 -3.07
CA PRO A 10 -27.07 -3.07 -1.68
C PRO A 10 -26.04 -4.19 -1.50
N GLY A 11 -25.26 -4.13 -0.40
CA GLY A 11 -24.34 -5.21 -0.05
C GLY A 11 -25.06 -6.56 0.08
N LYS A 12 -24.35 -7.65 -0.25
CA LYS A 12 -24.90 -9.02 -0.31
C LYS A 12 -24.72 -9.83 0.98
N ILE A 13 -24.15 -9.23 2.01
CA ILE A 13 -23.94 -9.85 3.33
C ILE A 13 -25.27 -9.98 4.05
N GLU A 14 -25.59 -11.19 4.55
CA GLU A 14 -26.75 -11.42 5.42
C GLU A 14 -26.62 -10.60 6.71
N ARG A 15 -27.68 -9.88 7.07
CA ARG A 15 -27.71 -8.96 8.22
C ARG A 15 -28.49 -9.60 9.36
N GLU A 16 -28.06 -9.36 10.58
CA GLU A 16 -28.77 -9.82 11.78
C GLU A 16 -30.11 -9.07 11.95
N PRO A 17 -31.13 -9.67 12.59
CA PRO A 17 -32.41 -9.01 12.83
C PRO A 17 -32.25 -7.68 13.56
N GLY A 18 -32.74 -6.58 12.95
CA GLY A 18 -32.68 -5.23 13.51
C GLY A 18 -31.52 -4.37 13.00
N GLU A 19 -30.59 -4.93 12.23
CA GLU A 19 -29.55 -4.15 11.55
C GLU A 19 -30.10 -3.34 10.38
N SER A 20 -29.58 -2.14 10.16
CA SER A 20 -29.94 -1.34 8.97
C SER A 20 -29.51 -2.03 7.68
N ALA A 21 -30.34 -1.91 6.65
CA ALA A 21 -30.02 -2.35 5.30
C ALA A 21 -28.73 -1.68 4.80
N MET A 22 -27.89 -2.44 4.10
CA MET A 22 -26.74 -1.87 3.42
C MET A 22 -27.23 -1.06 2.22
N SER A 23 -26.68 0.13 2.04
CA SER A 23 -26.92 0.96 0.85
C SER A 23 -25.79 0.75 -0.14
N GLY A 24 -26.09 0.90 -1.43
CA GLY A 24 -25.08 1.07 -2.46
C GLY A 24 -24.40 2.45 -2.37
N ALA A 25 -23.78 2.86 -3.48
CA ALA A 25 -23.06 4.11 -3.61
C ALA A 25 -23.90 5.33 -3.16
N ARG A 26 -23.34 6.13 -2.24
CA ARG A 26 -23.98 7.36 -1.75
C ARG A 26 -23.87 8.53 -2.74
N ASN A 27 -22.80 8.57 -3.53
CA ASN A 27 -22.52 9.66 -4.46
C ASN A 27 -22.23 9.14 -5.87
N LEU A 28 -23.28 8.55 -6.47
CA LEU A 28 -23.18 7.88 -7.76
C LEU A 28 -22.55 8.74 -8.86
N ALA A 29 -22.86 10.04 -8.91
CA ALA A 29 -22.31 10.95 -9.90
C ALA A 29 -20.78 11.04 -9.83
N ASP A 30 -20.23 11.09 -8.62
CA ASP A 30 -18.78 11.11 -8.38
C ASP A 30 -18.18 9.76 -8.79
N ASN A 31 -18.78 8.65 -8.36
CA ASN A 31 -18.30 7.31 -8.71
C ASN A 31 -18.26 7.07 -10.23
N ILE A 32 -19.28 7.53 -10.96
CA ILE A 32 -19.31 7.44 -12.42
C ILE A 32 -18.27 8.35 -13.06
N SER A 33 -18.02 9.53 -12.48
CA SER A 33 -16.98 10.45 -12.96
C SER A 33 -15.58 9.87 -12.78
N ASP A 34 -15.31 9.24 -11.63
CA ASP A 34 -14.06 8.53 -11.36
C ASP A 34 -13.83 7.37 -12.34
N LEU A 35 -14.87 6.56 -12.60
CA LEU A 35 -14.79 5.48 -13.58
C LEU A 35 -14.49 5.99 -14.99
N LYS A 36 -15.13 7.09 -15.41
CA LYS A 36 -14.84 7.72 -16.70
C LYS A 36 -13.39 8.23 -16.77
N ALA A 37 -12.89 8.83 -15.70
CA ALA A 37 -11.50 9.28 -15.62
C ALA A 37 -10.51 8.11 -15.72
N GLN A 38 -10.77 7.00 -15.01
CA GLN A 38 -9.95 5.78 -15.11
C GLN A 38 -9.96 5.18 -16.52
N VAL A 39 -11.13 5.12 -17.17
CA VAL A 39 -11.23 4.65 -18.57
C VAL A 39 -10.46 5.55 -19.52
N ALA A 40 -10.58 6.87 -19.37
CA ALA A 40 -9.85 7.83 -20.21
C ALA A 40 -8.32 7.72 -20.01
N ALA A 41 -7.85 7.55 -18.77
CA ALA A 41 -6.44 7.33 -18.47
C ALA A 41 -5.91 6.04 -19.10
N ASN A 42 -6.67 4.94 -19.00
CA ASN A 42 -6.31 3.66 -19.62
C ASN A 42 -6.29 3.76 -21.16
N GLN A 43 -7.27 4.44 -21.76
CA GLN A 43 -7.29 4.66 -23.20
C GLN A 43 -6.06 5.44 -23.66
N ARG A 44 -5.69 6.51 -22.95
CA ARG A 44 -4.46 7.25 -23.26
C ARG A 44 -3.21 6.38 -23.11
N GLY A 45 -3.17 5.50 -22.10
CA GLY A 45 -2.09 4.51 -21.94
C GLY A 45 -1.99 3.54 -23.12
N ILE A 46 -3.12 3.04 -23.62
CA ILE A 46 -3.18 2.18 -24.81
C ILE A 46 -2.64 2.92 -26.02
N ASP A 47 -3.11 4.15 -26.27
CA ASP A 47 -2.69 4.95 -27.42
C ASP A 47 -1.17 5.19 -27.41
N LEU A 48 -0.62 5.55 -26.25
CA LEU A 48 0.83 5.76 -26.06
C LEU A 48 1.64 4.48 -26.27
N LEU A 49 1.17 3.32 -25.78
CA LEU A 49 1.82 2.04 -26.00
C LEU A 49 1.81 1.67 -27.50
N LEU A 50 0.69 1.87 -28.18
CA LEU A 50 0.56 1.60 -29.61
C LEU A 50 1.47 2.52 -30.44
N GLU A 51 1.55 3.80 -30.09
CA GLU A 51 2.47 4.77 -30.72
C GLU A 51 3.94 4.34 -30.57
N MET A 52 4.34 3.89 -29.38
CA MET A 52 5.70 3.35 -29.17
C MET A 52 5.94 2.07 -29.98
N VAL A 53 4.94 1.19 -30.10
CA VAL A 53 5.04 -0.04 -30.91
C VAL A 53 5.17 0.28 -32.39
N ASP A 54 4.45 1.28 -32.90
CA ASP A 54 4.59 1.73 -34.29
C ASP A 54 5.99 2.30 -34.57
N HIS A 55 6.52 3.10 -33.64
CA HIS A 55 7.83 3.73 -33.82
C HIS A 55 9.02 2.77 -33.63
N TYR A 56 8.96 1.85 -32.66
CA TYR A 56 10.10 1.01 -32.25
C TYR A 56 9.92 -0.49 -32.55
N SER A 57 8.76 -0.92 -33.04
CA SER A 57 8.29 -2.31 -33.12
C SER A 57 7.93 -2.95 -31.78
N LEU A 58 6.99 -3.91 -31.83
CA LEU A 58 6.54 -4.67 -30.66
C LEU A 58 7.69 -5.42 -29.97
N GLN A 59 8.60 -6.00 -30.76
CA GLN A 59 9.71 -6.81 -30.23
C GLN A 59 10.65 -5.95 -29.37
N THR A 60 10.99 -4.74 -29.83
CA THR A 60 11.81 -3.81 -29.07
C THR A 60 11.11 -3.37 -27.78
N VAL A 61 9.83 -2.97 -27.86
CA VAL A 61 9.07 -2.53 -26.68
C VAL A 61 9.01 -3.63 -25.62
N GLN A 62 8.70 -4.87 -26.02
CA GLN A 62 8.67 -6.01 -25.10
C GLN A 62 10.05 -6.32 -24.50
N ALA A 63 11.12 -6.21 -25.29
CA ALA A 63 12.48 -6.40 -24.78
C ALA A 63 12.82 -5.37 -23.69
N TYR A 64 12.52 -4.09 -23.91
CA TYR A 64 12.75 -3.03 -22.91
C TYR A 64 11.86 -3.17 -21.68
N MET A 65 10.60 -3.60 -21.82
CA MET A 65 9.75 -3.94 -20.67
C MET A 65 10.39 -5.02 -19.79
N LYS A 66 11.01 -6.03 -20.42
CA LYS A 66 11.75 -7.08 -19.70
C LYS A 66 13.01 -6.53 -19.05
N TYR A 67 13.83 -5.75 -19.77
CA TYR A 67 15.06 -5.17 -19.21
C TYR A 67 14.80 -4.25 -18.02
N ILE A 68 13.68 -3.52 -18.03
CA ILE A 68 13.25 -2.69 -16.90
C ILE A 68 12.97 -3.54 -15.65
N GLN A 69 12.33 -4.70 -15.82
CA GLN A 69 12.07 -5.62 -14.70
C GLN A 69 13.35 -6.30 -14.21
N GLU A 70 14.20 -6.76 -15.12
CA GLU A 70 15.49 -7.37 -14.77
C GLU A 70 16.40 -6.39 -14.02
N ASN A 71 16.44 -5.13 -14.45
CA ASN A 71 17.21 -4.09 -13.76
C ASN A 71 16.69 -3.84 -12.34
N ALA A 72 15.36 -3.81 -12.16
CA ALA A 72 14.75 -3.65 -10.84
C ALA A 72 15.06 -4.85 -9.92
N GLU A 73 15.02 -6.07 -10.46
CA GLU A 73 15.43 -7.28 -9.73
C GLU A 73 16.90 -7.20 -9.28
N GLN A 74 17.82 -6.85 -10.19
CA GLN A 74 19.25 -6.75 -9.87
C GLN A 74 19.54 -5.67 -8.82
N ALA A 75 18.80 -4.56 -8.86
CA ALA A 75 18.92 -3.50 -7.87
C ALA A 75 18.48 -3.98 -6.47
N VAL A 76 17.41 -4.76 -6.36
CA VAL A 76 16.99 -5.39 -5.09
C VAL A 76 18.03 -6.39 -4.60
N ARG A 77 18.52 -7.27 -5.48
CA ARG A 77 19.55 -8.26 -5.12
C ARG A 77 20.80 -7.59 -4.55
N SER A 78 21.28 -6.55 -5.23
CA SER A 78 22.42 -5.75 -4.79
C SER A 78 22.17 -5.05 -3.46
N MET A 79 20.96 -4.51 -3.26
CA MET A 79 20.57 -3.86 -2.00
C MET A 79 20.60 -4.85 -0.83
N LEU A 80 20.03 -6.05 -0.99
CA LEU A 80 20.03 -7.10 0.03
C LEU A 80 21.44 -7.60 0.38
N GLN A 81 22.30 -7.78 -0.64
CA GLN A 81 23.70 -8.16 -0.43
C GLN A 81 24.46 -7.11 0.37
N ASN A 82 24.31 -5.82 -0.01
CA ASN A 82 24.95 -4.71 0.69
C ASN A 82 24.44 -4.57 2.14
N LEU A 83 23.15 -4.79 2.36
CA LEU A 83 22.57 -4.81 3.70
C LEU A 83 23.19 -5.92 4.55
N SER A 84 23.23 -7.16 4.05
CA SER A 84 23.85 -8.30 4.76
C SER A 84 25.28 -7.99 5.16
N LEU A 85 26.07 -7.39 4.27
CA LEU A 85 27.45 -6.96 4.58
C LEU A 85 27.50 -5.85 5.63
N ARG A 86 26.62 -4.85 5.53
CA ARG A 86 26.55 -3.71 6.47
C ARG A 86 26.21 -4.15 7.88
N GLU A 87 25.26 -5.07 8.02
CA GLU A 87 24.81 -5.60 9.32
C GLU A 87 25.75 -6.69 9.87
N GLY A 88 26.80 -7.07 9.14
CA GLY A 88 27.73 -8.12 9.57
C GLY A 88 27.11 -9.52 9.63
N MET A 89 26.09 -9.76 8.81
CA MET A 89 25.35 -11.02 8.76
C MET A 89 26.19 -12.14 8.14
N ASP A 90 25.89 -13.37 8.54
CA ASP A 90 26.36 -14.56 7.84
C ASP A 90 25.82 -14.61 6.39
N GLU A 91 26.35 -15.52 5.57
CA GLU A 91 25.90 -15.63 4.16
C GLU A 91 24.41 -15.95 4.03
N LEU A 92 23.84 -16.63 5.03
CA LEU A 92 22.42 -16.90 5.15
C LEU A 92 21.99 -16.58 6.59
N ASP A 93 21.30 -15.47 6.77
CA ASP A 93 20.95 -14.96 8.10
C ASP A 93 19.63 -14.16 8.05
N SER A 94 19.09 -13.77 9.20
CA SER A 94 17.78 -13.12 9.29
C SER A 94 17.76 -11.85 10.12
N LEU A 95 16.92 -10.91 9.69
CA LEU A 95 16.50 -9.74 10.45
C LEU A 95 15.04 -9.92 10.87
N GLU A 96 14.66 -9.42 12.04
CA GLU A 96 13.30 -9.57 12.56
C GLU A 96 12.79 -8.25 13.14
N ALA A 97 11.52 -7.96 12.90
CA ALA A 97 10.82 -6.86 13.55
C ALA A 97 9.38 -7.25 13.84
N ILE A 98 8.87 -6.71 14.94
CA ILE A 98 7.47 -6.82 15.33
C ILE A 98 6.96 -5.45 15.75
N ASP A 99 5.74 -5.14 15.34
CA ASP A 99 4.99 -4.01 15.88
C ASP A 99 3.52 -4.40 16.01
N HIS A 100 2.71 -3.55 16.63
CA HIS A 100 1.33 -3.87 16.96
C HIS A 100 0.37 -2.81 16.42
N LEU A 101 -0.83 -3.25 16.08
CA LEU A 101 -1.97 -2.37 15.94
C LEU A 101 -2.44 -1.88 17.33
N ASP A 102 -3.30 -0.87 17.35
CA ASP A 102 -3.79 -0.26 18.60
C ASP A 102 -4.56 -1.25 19.50
N ASP A 103 -5.14 -2.30 18.92
CA ASP A 103 -5.81 -3.38 19.65
C ASP A 103 -4.82 -4.44 20.21
N GLY A 104 -3.52 -4.27 20.00
CA GLY A 104 -2.47 -5.19 20.41
C GLY A 104 -2.21 -6.34 19.44
N SER A 105 -2.86 -6.37 18.27
CA SER A 105 -2.63 -7.42 17.27
C SER A 105 -1.24 -7.28 16.65
N PRO A 106 -0.41 -8.34 16.66
CA PRO A 106 0.96 -8.26 16.17
C PRO A 106 1.05 -8.31 14.65
N ILE A 107 1.96 -7.53 14.08
CA ILE A 107 2.48 -7.66 12.73
C ILE A 107 3.97 -7.99 12.88
N ALA A 108 4.33 -9.23 12.59
CA ALA A 108 5.68 -9.73 12.74
C ALA A 108 6.26 -10.08 11.38
N LEU A 109 7.48 -9.62 11.12
CA LEU A 109 8.21 -9.89 9.89
C LEU A 109 9.58 -10.45 10.23
N LYS A 110 9.89 -11.59 9.64
CA LYS A 110 11.25 -12.14 9.55
C LYS A 110 11.73 -12.07 8.11
N ILE A 111 12.91 -11.48 7.90
CA ILE A 111 13.54 -11.36 6.59
C ILE A 111 14.80 -12.23 6.59
N THR A 112 14.74 -13.38 5.95
CA THR A 112 15.92 -14.25 5.76
C THR A 112 16.58 -13.90 4.43
N ILE A 113 17.84 -13.48 4.45
CA ILE A 113 18.59 -13.04 3.26
C ILE A 113 19.63 -14.09 2.90
N ASP A 114 19.62 -14.52 1.64
CA ASP A 114 20.71 -15.29 1.04
C ASP A 114 21.63 -14.33 0.29
N ARG A 115 22.81 -14.05 0.84
CA ARG A 115 23.77 -13.12 0.23
C ARG A 115 24.36 -13.66 -1.08
N LYS A 116 24.46 -14.97 -1.28
CA LYS A 116 25.04 -15.54 -2.51
C LYS A 116 24.15 -15.29 -3.70
N ASP A 117 22.85 -15.55 -3.55
CA ASP A 117 21.87 -15.31 -4.61
C ASP A 117 21.36 -13.85 -4.63
N GLY A 118 21.40 -13.16 -3.49
CA GLY A 118 20.77 -11.86 -3.31
C GLY A 118 19.24 -11.95 -3.22
N SER A 119 18.71 -13.12 -2.85
CA SER A 119 17.28 -13.29 -2.60
C SER A 119 16.94 -13.17 -1.12
N ALA A 120 15.65 -12.97 -0.83
CA ALA A 120 15.16 -12.94 0.54
C ALA A 120 13.80 -13.63 0.69
N VAL A 121 13.56 -14.15 1.89
CA VAL A 121 12.25 -14.65 2.32
C VAL A 121 11.67 -13.65 3.31
N PHE A 122 10.51 -13.09 2.99
CA PHE A 122 9.73 -12.21 3.85
C PHE A 122 8.63 -13.05 4.49
N ASP A 123 8.84 -13.44 5.74
CA ASP A 123 7.96 -14.33 6.48
C ASP A 123 7.14 -13.57 7.53
N PHE A 124 5.82 -13.52 7.30
CA PHE A 124 4.84 -12.91 8.18
C PHE A 124 4.14 -13.91 9.10
N SER A 125 4.66 -15.13 9.28
CA SER A 125 3.97 -16.18 10.03
C SER A 125 3.74 -15.89 11.52
N GLY A 126 4.46 -14.93 12.09
CA GLY A 126 4.22 -14.45 13.46
C GLY A 126 3.09 -13.41 13.58
N THR A 127 2.44 -13.04 12.48
CA THR A 127 1.35 -12.06 12.46
C THR A 127 0.07 -12.61 13.08
N GLY A 128 -0.69 -11.75 13.75
CA GLY A 128 -1.94 -12.08 14.42
C GLY A 128 -3.03 -12.60 13.49
N PRO A 129 -4.06 -13.28 14.05
CA PRO A 129 -5.18 -13.81 13.28
C PRO A 129 -5.99 -12.68 12.64
N GLU A 130 -6.88 -13.06 11.72
CA GLU A 130 -7.93 -12.18 11.21
C GLU A 130 -8.68 -11.48 12.36
N LEU A 131 -8.91 -10.19 12.19
CA LEU A 131 -9.57 -9.31 13.15
C LEU A 131 -11.06 -9.24 12.86
N TRP A 132 -11.86 -9.15 13.92
CA TRP A 132 -13.30 -8.88 13.80
C TRP A 132 -13.58 -7.49 13.19
N GLY A 133 -12.65 -6.55 13.36
CA GLY A 133 -12.74 -5.18 12.84
C GLY A 133 -12.43 -5.07 11.35
N ASN A 134 -12.16 -3.84 10.91
CA ASN A 134 -11.90 -3.53 9.50
C ASN A 134 -10.40 -3.31 9.15
N LEU A 135 -9.51 -3.58 10.10
CA LEU A 135 -8.05 -3.41 9.95
C LEU A 135 -7.40 -4.60 9.24
N ASN A 136 -8.17 -5.53 8.67
CA ASN A 136 -7.60 -6.61 7.88
C ASN A 136 -7.09 -6.08 6.54
N ALA A 137 -5.91 -6.51 6.12
CA ALA A 137 -5.29 -6.13 4.86
C ALA A 137 -5.24 -7.35 3.92
N PRO A 138 -5.86 -7.27 2.73
CA PRO A 138 -5.67 -8.29 1.70
C PRO A 138 -4.21 -8.48 1.33
N LEU A 139 -3.84 -9.68 0.87
CA LEU A 139 -2.45 -10.02 0.50
C LEU A 139 -1.81 -9.03 -0.48
N ALA A 140 -2.61 -8.47 -1.41
CA ALA A 140 -2.14 -7.45 -2.35
C ALA A 140 -1.61 -6.18 -1.66
N VAL A 141 -2.16 -5.82 -0.51
CA VAL A 141 -1.74 -4.67 0.31
C VAL A 141 -0.38 -4.94 0.93
N THR A 142 -0.20 -6.14 1.50
CA THR A 142 1.08 -6.59 2.06
C THR A 142 2.18 -6.58 1.00
N ASN A 143 1.90 -7.12 -0.19
CA ASN A 143 2.84 -7.10 -1.32
C ASN A 143 3.17 -5.67 -1.78
N SER A 144 2.18 -4.76 -1.77
CA SER A 144 2.39 -3.36 -2.12
C SER A 144 3.27 -2.63 -1.10
N ALA A 145 3.10 -2.91 0.19
CA ALA A 145 3.95 -2.37 1.26
C ALA A 145 5.40 -2.87 1.14
N ILE A 146 5.61 -4.16 0.82
CA ILE A 146 6.93 -4.72 0.54
C ILE A 146 7.57 -4.00 -0.66
N LEU A 147 6.85 -3.90 -1.77
CA LEU A 147 7.33 -3.26 -2.99
C LEU A 147 7.70 -1.79 -2.75
N TYR A 148 6.87 -1.05 -2.01
CA TYR A 148 7.15 0.32 -1.58
C TYR A 148 8.41 0.39 -0.71
N GLY A 149 8.50 -0.46 0.33
CA GLY A 149 9.64 -0.49 1.24
C GLY A 149 10.96 -0.75 0.52
N LEU A 150 11.00 -1.76 -0.35
CA LEU A 150 12.17 -2.07 -1.18
C LEU A 150 12.57 -0.88 -2.06
N ARG A 151 11.62 -0.21 -2.70
CA ARG A 151 11.91 0.96 -3.55
C ARG A 151 12.50 2.13 -2.76
N CYS A 152 12.04 2.36 -1.53
CA CYS A 152 12.59 3.40 -0.66
C CYS A 152 14.03 3.12 -0.24
N LEU A 153 14.40 1.84 -0.09
CA LEU A 153 15.73 1.42 0.34
C LEU A 153 16.75 1.43 -0.81
N ILE A 154 16.28 1.32 -2.06
CA ILE A 154 17.14 1.35 -3.24
C ILE A 154 17.56 2.78 -3.56
N ARG A 155 18.86 3.06 -3.41
CA ARG A 155 19.51 4.34 -3.73
C ARG A 155 19.89 4.45 -5.21
N GLN A 156 19.02 3.97 -6.09
CA GLN A 156 19.19 4.04 -7.54
C GLN A 156 17.87 4.49 -8.15
N ASP A 157 17.95 5.22 -9.27
CA ASP A 157 16.76 5.61 -10.00
C ASP A 157 16.26 4.42 -10.82
N ILE A 158 15.42 3.60 -10.18
CA ILE A 158 14.72 2.50 -10.82
C ILE A 158 13.21 2.74 -10.81
N PRO A 159 12.49 2.37 -11.87
CA PRO A 159 11.03 2.42 -11.86
C PRO A 159 10.46 1.36 -10.91
N LEU A 160 9.38 1.70 -10.21
CA LEU A 160 8.65 0.75 -9.36
C LEU A 160 7.91 -0.27 -10.24
N ASN A 161 8.26 -1.55 -10.15
CA ASN A 161 7.61 -2.61 -10.93
C ASN A 161 7.77 -3.99 -10.27
N GLN A 162 7.12 -5.01 -10.83
CA GLN A 162 7.11 -6.39 -10.33
C GLN A 162 8.50 -7.02 -10.21
N GLY A 163 9.47 -6.58 -11.01
CA GLY A 163 10.86 -7.06 -10.95
C GLY A 163 11.50 -6.91 -9.56
N CYS A 164 11.09 -5.90 -8.78
CA CYS A 164 11.56 -5.75 -7.40
C CYS A 164 11.15 -6.93 -6.49
N LEU A 165 10.08 -7.64 -6.81
CA LEU A 165 9.57 -8.77 -6.03
C LEU A 165 10.07 -10.12 -6.54
N ASN A 166 10.65 -10.20 -7.74
CA ASN A 166 11.20 -11.46 -8.28
C ASN A 166 12.18 -12.18 -7.35
N PRO A 167 13.12 -11.49 -6.65
CA PRO A 167 14.05 -12.17 -5.74
C PRO A 167 13.45 -12.36 -4.33
N ILE A 168 12.18 -12.04 -4.12
CA ILE A 168 11.52 -12.02 -2.81
C ILE A 168 10.45 -13.10 -2.74
N ARG A 169 10.64 -14.08 -1.85
CA ARG A 169 9.59 -15.03 -1.50
C ARG A 169 8.80 -14.50 -0.32
N VAL A 170 7.53 -14.20 -0.54
CA VAL A 170 6.63 -13.71 0.52
C VAL A 170 5.82 -14.88 1.11
N ILE A 171 5.83 -15.03 2.44
CA ILE A 171 5.03 -15.99 3.18
C ILE A 171 4.06 -15.22 4.06
N VAL A 172 2.76 -15.37 3.81
CA VAL A 172 1.70 -14.86 4.67
C VAL A 172 0.71 -16.00 4.89
N PRO A 173 0.61 -16.56 6.11
CA PRO A 173 -0.35 -17.63 6.36
C PRO A 173 -1.79 -17.15 6.16
N PRO A 174 -2.68 -17.98 5.56
CA PRO A 174 -4.09 -17.66 5.44
C PRO A 174 -4.76 -17.56 6.82
N GLY A 175 -5.77 -16.69 6.94
CA GLY A 175 -6.49 -16.47 8.19
C GLY A 175 -5.77 -15.55 9.18
N THR A 176 -4.70 -14.89 8.74
CA THR A 176 -4.05 -13.79 9.47
C THR A 176 -4.66 -12.45 9.06
N LEU A 177 -4.42 -11.39 9.83
CA LEU A 177 -4.88 -10.04 9.47
C LEU A 177 -4.27 -9.52 8.14
N LEU A 178 -3.19 -10.15 7.65
CA LEU A 178 -2.54 -9.82 6.35
C LEU A 178 -2.95 -10.76 5.20
N SER A 179 -3.76 -11.78 5.48
CA SER A 179 -4.40 -12.65 4.50
C SER A 179 -5.75 -13.12 5.02
N PRO A 180 -6.71 -12.19 5.22
CA PRO A 180 -8.01 -12.50 5.77
C PRO A 180 -8.90 -13.27 4.77
N SER A 181 -9.98 -13.81 5.28
CA SER A 181 -11.11 -14.37 4.54
C SER A 181 -11.89 -13.29 3.78
N GLU A 182 -12.67 -13.71 2.79
CA GLU A 182 -13.49 -12.81 1.96
C GLU A 182 -14.61 -12.09 2.72
N LYS A 183 -14.92 -12.54 3.94
CA LYS A 183 -15.97 -11.95 4.78
C LYS A 183 -15.45 -10.86 5.72
N ALA A 184 -14.14 -10.74 5.86
CA ALA A 184 -13.52 -9.79 6.77
C ALA A 184 -13.69 -8.34 6.28
N GLY A 185 -13.84 -7.40 7.21
CA GLY A 185 -13.75 -5.98 6.89
C GLY A 185 -12.32 -5.60 6.53
N VAL A 186 -12.12 -4.95 5.39
CA VAL A 186 -10.78 -4.62 4.86
C VAL A 186 -10.50 -3.14 4.62
N VAL A 187 -11.47 -2.25 4.87
CA VAL A 187 -11.33 -0.82 4.53
C VAL A 187 -10.17 -0.15 5.27
N GLY A 188 -9.93 -0.53 6.54
CA GLY A 188 -8.82 -0.04 7.34
C GLY A 188 -7.47 -0.65 6.97
N GLY A 189 -7.46 -1.78 6.26
CA GLY A 189 -6.25 -2.48 5.83
C GLY A 189 -5.36 -1.65 4.91
N ASN A 190 -5.97 -0.96 3.93
CA ASN A 190 -5.24 -0.13 2.97
C ASN A 190 -4.64 1.14 3.57
N VAL A 191 -5.14 1.59 4.72
CA VAL A 191 -4.79 2.88 5.31
C VAL A 191 -3.95 2.72 6.58
N LEU A 192 -4.43 1.98 7.56
CA LEU A 192 -3.75 1.84 8.86
C LEU A 192 -2.78 0.67 8.84
N THR A 193 -3.25 -0.51 8.46
CA THR A 193 -2.45 -1.74 8.54
C THR A 193 -1.29 -1.73 7.55
N SER A 194 -1.50 -1.26 6.32
CA SER A 194 -0.44 -1.05 5.32
C SER A 194 0.67 -0.12 5.80
N GLN A 195 0.32 0.96 6.53
CA GLN A 195 1.27 1.88 7.14
C GLN A 195 2.11 1.13 8.18
N ARG A 196 1.46 0.35 9.06
CA ARG A 196 2.15 -0.42 10.10
C ARG A 196 3.04 -1.52 9.52
N VAL A 197 2.60 -2.21 8.47
CA VAL A 197 3.44 -3.17 7.73
C VAL A 197 4.68 -2.48 7.17
N THR A 198 4.53 -1.26 6.64
CA THR A 198 5.65 -0.46 6.13
C THR A 198 6.63 -0.08 7.25
N ASP A 199 6.14 0.32 8.43
CA ASP A 199 7.01 0.60 9.58
C ASP A 199 7.75 -0.65 10.05
N VAL A 200 7.09 -1.82 10.10
CA VAL A 200 7.72 -3.10 10.44
C VAL A 200 8.81 -3.47 9.44
N ILE A 201 8.58 -3.24 8.14
CA ILE A 201 9.60 -3.42 7.10
C ILE A 201 10.79 -2.50 7.38
N PHE A 202 10.58 -1.19 7.51
CA PHE A 202 11.71 -0.27 7.74
C PHE A 202 12.44 -0.52 9.06
N ARG A 203 11.72 -0.95 10.09
CA ARG A 203 12.30 -1.39 11.35
C ARG A 203 13.19 -2.62 11.17
N ALA A 204 12.73 -3.64 10.43
CA ALA A 204 13.54 -4.83 10.14
C ALA A 204 14.81 -4.48 9.35
N PHE A 205 14.73 -3.50 8.46
CA PHE A 205 15.87 -3.02 7.66
C PHE A 205 16.78 -2.01 8.38
N HIS A 206 16.48 -1.65 9.62
CA HIS A 206 17.14 -0.57 10.38
C HIS A 206 17.25 0.73 9.55
N ALA A 207 16.19 1.06 8.80
CA ALA A 207 16.24 2.12 7.78
C ALA A 207 15.88 3.51 8.32
N SER A 208 14.89 3.57 9.21
CA SER A 208 14.44 4.78 9.89
C SER A 208 13.61 4.42 11.13
N ALA A 209 13.41 5.38 12.02
CA ALA A 209 12.35 5.30 13.00
C ALA A 209 10.97 5.21 12.29
N ALA A 210 9.96 4.73 13.01
CA ALA A 210 8.59 4.76 12.52
C ALA A 210 8.16 6.22 12.26
N SER A 211 7.37 6.42 11.21
CA SER A 211 6.69 7.71 10.96
C SER A 211 5.48 7.82 11.91
N GLN A 212 4.43 8.57 11.52
CA GLN A 212 3.18 8.61 12.29
C GLN A 212 2.57 7.22 12.59
N GLY A 213 2.89 6.20 11.79
CA GLY A 213 2.44 4.82 11.98
C GLY A 213 0.95 4.57 11.83
N CYS A 214 0.22 5.56 11.31
CA CYS A 214 -1.14 5.45 10.83
C CYS A 214 -1.37 6.42 9.67
N THR A 215 -2.31 6.08 8.80
CA THR A 215 -2.92 7.04 7.88
C THR A 215 -4.10 7.66 8.60
N ASN A 216 -3.94 8.89 9.11
CA ASN A 216 -4.99 9.53 9.90
C ASN A 216 -6.16 9.95 9.01
N ASN A 217 -7.28 9.24 9.12
CA ASN A 217 -8.45 9.42 8.27
C ASN A 217 -9.50 10.26 8.98
N PHE A 218 -9.84 11.40 8.39
CA PHE A 218 -10.95 12.23 8.81
C PHE A 218 -12.10 12.08 7.82
N THR A 219 -13.21 11.51 8.28
CA THR A 219 -14.41 11.33 7.47
C THR A 219 -15.63 11.89 8.19
N PHE A 220 -16.47 12.61 7.47
CA PHE A 220 -17.80 13.00 7.94
C PHE A 220 -18.77 13.06 6.77
N GLY A 221 -20.07 12.99 7.04
CA GLY A 221 -21.07 12.98 5.99
C GLY A 221 -22.46 12.68 6.49
N ASN A 222 -23.40 12.68 5.56
CA ASN A 222 -24.78 12.26 5.78
C ASN A 222 -25.33 11.59 4.50
N HIS A 223 -26.65 11.44 4.40
CA HIS A 223 -27.29 10.82 3.23
C HIS A 223 -27.10 11.58 1.91
N ARG A 224 -26.59 12.82 1.95
CA ARG A 224 -26.40 13.70 0.77
C ARG A 224 -24.95 13.88 0.36
N PHE A 225 -23.99 13.66 1.26
CA PHE A 225 -22.57 13.87 0.98
C PHE A 225 -21.68 13.03 1.88
N GLY A 226 -20.47 12.75 1.41
CA GLY A 226 -19.36 12.23 2.21
C GLY A 226 -18.12 13.07 1.96
N TYR A 227 -17.41 13.39 3.03
CA TYR A 227 -16.08 13.97 3.01
C TYR A 227 -15.09 12.95 3.54
N TYR A 228 -13.92 12.89 2.90
CA TYR A 228 -12.79 12.09 3.34
C TYR A 228 -11.50 12.85 3.08
N GLU A 229 -10.71 13.01 4.12
CA GLU A 229 -9.37 13.57 4.06
C GLU A 229 -8.42 12.74 4.90
N THR A 230 -7.17 12.68 4.44
CA THR A 230 -6.06 12.17 5.23
C THR A 230 -5.32 13.33 5.85
N ILE A 231 -4.97 13.26 7.13
CA ILE A 231 -4.23 14.31 7.82
C ILE A 231 -2.77 13.91 7.97
N GLY A 232 -1.86 14.77 7.53
CA GLY A 232 -0.42 14.56 7.68
C GLY A 232 0.02 14.55 9.15
N GLY A 233 1.03 13.73 9.45
CA GLY A 233 1.61 13.62 10.78
C GLY A 233 3.07 14.02 10.77
N GLY A 234 3.96 13.06 11.04
CA GLY A 234 5.40 13.28 10.97
C GLY A 234 6.12 12.13 10.30
N SER A 235 7.28 12.42 9.71
CA SER A 235 8.16 11.40 9.16
C SER A 235 9.14 10.88 10.20
N GLY A 236 9.51 9.60 10.06
CA GLY A 236 10.56 8.99 10.86
C GLY A 236 11.91 9.69 10.68
N ALA A 237 12.64 9.85 11.78
CA ALA A 237 14.05 10.24 11.76
C ALA A 237 14.93 9.06 11.32
N GLY A 238 16.14 9.36 10.87
CA GLY A 238 17.19 8.34 10.66
C GLY A 238 18.52 8.83 11.21
N ASP A 239 19.57 8.05 11.02
CA ASP A 239 20.86 8.27 11.68
C ASP A 239 21.47 9.65 11.41
N SER A 240 21.18 10.23 10.24
CA SER A 240 21.74 11.51 9.79
C SER A 240 20.69 12.59 9.49
N TRP A 241 19.41 12.36 9.80
CA TRP A 241 18.35 13.33 9.53
C TRP A 241 17.26 13.33 10.61
N HIS A 242 16.66 14.49 10.81
CA HIS A 242 15.48 14.65 11.65
C HIS A 242 14.20 14.34 10.87
N GLY A 243 13.17 13.89 11.59
CA GLY A 243 11.82 13.78 11.04
C GLY A 243 11.25 15.15 10.68
N THR A 244 10.36 15.18 9.69
CA THR A 244 9.62 16.38 9.26
C THR A 244 8.22 16.37 9.88
N SER A 245 7.73 17.52 10.33
CA SER A 245 6.37 17.67 10.87
C SER A 245 5.37 18.11 9.81
N GLY A 246 4.11 17.70 9.95
CA GLY A 246 2.97 18.12 9.12
C GLY A 246 2.99 17.54 7.70
N VAL A 247 3.56 16.35 7.50
CA VAL A 247 3.72 15.73 6.18
C VAL A 247 3.02 14.40 6.06
N HIS A 248 2.59 14.07 4.83
CA HIS A 248 2.16 12.74 4.46
C HIS A 248 3.37 11.83 4.25
N THR A 249 3.27 10.59 4.72
CA THR A 249 4.33 9.60 4.63
C THR A 249 3.79 8.25 4.21
N HIS A 250 4.62 7.50 3.49
CA HIS A 250 4.39 6.11 3.09
C HIS A 250 3.09 5.93 2.30
N MET A 251 2.05 5.37 2.91
CA MET A 251 0.79 5.02 2.24
C MET A 251 -0.11 6.24 1.97
N THR A 252 0.37 7.43 2.35
CA THR A 252 -0.27 8.72 2.03
C THR A 252 0.65 9.61 1.21
N ASN A 253 0.10 10.21 0.16
CA ASN A 253 0.78 11.20 -0.68
C ASN A 253 -0.24 12.19 -1.29
N THR A 254 -1.12 12.71 -0.44
CA THR A 254 -2.17 13.65 -0.80
C THR A 254 -1.77 15.06 -0.40
N ARG A 255 -2.37 16.07 -1.04
CA ARG A 255 -2.32 17.45 -0.56
C ARG A 255 -3.57 17.71 0.27
N ILE A 256 -3.45 18.60 1.26
CA ILE A 256 -4.60 19.06 2.03
C ILE A 256 -5.62 19.73 1.11
N THR A 257 -6.89 19.63 1.47
CA THR A 257 -7.95 20.38 0.80
C THR A 257 -7.88 21.84 1.25
N ASP A 258 -7.92 22.77 0.30
CA ASP A 258 -7.96 24.20 0.64
C ASP A 258 -9.18 24.50 1.54
N PRO A 259 -8.99 25.18 2.69
CA PRO A 259 -10.09 25.48 3.62
C PRO A 259 -11.28 26.17 2.96
N GLU A 260 -11.04 27.11 2.05
CA GLU A 260 -12.10 27.81 1.31
C GLU A 260 -12.92 26.85 0.43
N ILE A 261 -12.29 25.82 -0.12
CA ILE A 261 -12.96 24.79 -0.93
C ILE A 261 -13.76 23.85 -0.03
N LEU A 262 -13.20 23.47 1.13
CA LEU A 262 -13.91 22.68 2.15
C LEU A 262 -15.19 23.39 2.60
N GLU A 263 -15.09 24.64 3.05
CA GLU A 263 -16.23 25.42 3.56
C GLU A 263 -17.25 25.77 2.46
N ARG A 264 -16.81 25.92 1.21
CA ARG A 264 -17.71 26.17 0.09
C ARG A 264 -18.51 24.91 -0.31
N ARG A 265 -17.91 23.73 -0.22
CA ARG A 265 -18.51 22.47 -0.68
C ARG A 265 -19.31 21.74 0.40
N PHE A 266 -18.95 21.92 1.67
CA PHE A 266 -19.50 21.17 2.78
C PHE A 266 -20.04 22.10 3.87
N PRO A 267 -21.09 21.71 4.62
CA PRO A 267 -21.71 22.54 5.64
C PRO A 267 -20.91 22.55 6.94
N VAL A 268 -19.63 22.92 6.86
CA VAL A 268 -18.68 22.98 7.98
C VAL A 268 -17.88 24.28 7.92
N MET A 269 -17.28 24.66 9.05
CA MET A 269 -16.37 25.79 9.18
C MET A 269 -15.11 25.28 9.87
N LEU A 270 -13.95 25.50 9.26
CA LEU A 270 -12.66 25.12 9.82
C LEU A 270 -12.21 26.21 10.79
N ARG A 271 -11.86 25.85 12.02
CA ARG A 271 -11.46 26.79 13.08
C ARG A 271 -10.00 26.62 13.45
#